data_AF-A0A3C0BJZ0-F1
#
_entry.id   AF-A0A3C0BJZ0-F1
#
_cell.length_a   1.000
_cell.length_b   1.000
_cell.length_c   1.000
_cell.angle_alpha   90.00
_cell.angle_beta   90.00
_cell.angle_gamma   90.00
#
_symmetry.space_group_name_H-M   'P 1'
#
loop_
_entity.id
_entity.type
_entity.pdbx_description
1 polymer ?
#
loop_
_entity_poly.entity_id
_entity_poly.type
_entity_poly.pdbx_seq_one_letter_code
_entity_poly.pdbx_strand_id
1 'polypeptide(L)'
;APGQSACRAEERKNMRDVRVNILGVTPLDFSVTGNAEGLVQFFEQNGCIVVSTWAMNNTLEQISQAGTADVNVVVSASGLLPAEKLRGAYGTQYVTGLPLGRKPSENLLDRIYEAAVVKKRTEWNTDVDAHPSEQYRAAAEGIPLPAGAALPPGALRTTRSENTARTDMQDSPSLYRTIAQVLASDPGQLVYIIGEPVFASSLRACLEQDYGARSVRIVCPLEETCGLLRECDLHTDEEDDFASAAGIADIIIADPIFRRILPRGKSVQFVDFPHEAYSGRLYRSGIPMFIGSRTL
;
A
#
# COMPACT_ATOMS: atom_id res chain seq x y z
N ALA A 1 -41.25 17.53 -21.93
CA ALA A 1 -39.81 17.82 -21.79
C ALA A 1 -39.27 17.02 -20.61
N PRO A 2 -38.53 15.93 -20.84
CA PRO A 2 -37.95 15.16 -19.75
C PRO A 2 -36.63 15.81 -19.31
N GLY A 3 -36.55 16.12 -18.02
CA GLY A 3 -35.42 16.75 -17.36
C GLY A 3 -34.18 15.86 -17.30
N GLN A 4 -33.05 16.54 -17.38
CA GLN A 4 -31.70 16.03 -17.19
C GLN A 4 -31.57 15.40 -15.79
N SER A 5 -31.30 14.10 -15.74
CA SER A 5 -30.61 13.47 -14.62
C SER A 5 -29.55 12.54 -15.20
N ALA A 6 -28.54 13.13 -15.82
CA ALA A 6 -27.29 12.45 -16.09
C ALA A 6 -26.51 12.39 -14.77
N CYS A 7 -26.63 11.27 -14.05
CA CYS A 7 -25.62 10.88 -13.07
C CYS A 7 -24.29 10.86 -13.83
N ARG A 8 -23.41 11.84 -13.56
CA ARG A 8 -22.03 11.81 -14.04
C ARG A 8 -21.40 10.54 -13.50
N ALA A 9 -21.23 9.54 -14.36
CA ALA A 9 -20.24 8.50 -14.12
C ALA A 9 -18.89 9.22 -13.97
N GLU A 10 -18.21 9.04 -12.83
CA GLU A 10 -16.87 9.58 -12.65
C GLU A 10 -16.00 9.10 -13.82
N GLU A 11 -15.46 10.06 -14.60
CA GLU A 11 -14.52 9.76 -15.67
C GLU A 11 -13.30 9.08 -15.04
N ARG A 12 -13.14 7.78 -15.27
CA ARG A 12 -11.97 7.04 -14.80
C ARG A 12 -10.71 7.71 -15.36
N LYS A 13 -9.80 8.10 -14.47
CA LYS A 13 -8.48 8.64 -14.84
C LYS A 13 -7.78 7.67 -15.79
N ASN A 14 -7.25 8.20 -16.90
CA ASN A 14 -6.66 7.38 -17.94
C ASN A 14 -5.18 7.10 -17.63
N MET A 15 -4.89 5.92 -17.07
CA MET A 15 -3.53 5.48 -16.75
C MET A 15 -2.69 5.12 -17.98
N ARG A 16 -3.26 5.11 -19.19
CA ARG A 16 -2.53 4.77 -20.41
C ARG A 16 -1.27 5.61 -20.55
N ASP A 17 -0.16 4.92 -20.76
CA ASP A 17 1.16 5.50 -21.01
C ASP A 17 1.77 6.25 -19.81
N VAL A 18 1.21 6.11 -18.60
CA VAL A 18 1.88 6.59 -17.38
C VAL A 18 3.11 5.73 -17.13
N ARG A 19 4.29 6.34 -17.20
CA ARG A 19 5.58 5.66 -16.99
C ARG A 19 5.92 5.64 -15.51
N VAL A 20 6.16 4.45 -14.95
CA VAL A 20 6.46 4.29 -13.52
C VAL A 20 7.81 3.62 -13.29
N ASN A 21 8.58 4.12 -12.31
CA ASN A 21 9.59 3.29 -11.65
C ASN A 21 8.98 2.66 -10.41
N ILE A 22 9.36 1.44 -10.07
CA ILE A 22 8.99 0.78 -8.82
C ILE A 22 10.24 0.68 -7.94
N LEU A 23 10.24 1.33 -6.79
CA LEU A 23 11.40 1.50 -5.92
C LEU A 23 11.22 0.75 -4.61
N GLY A 24 12.25 0.01 -4.19
CA GLY A 24 12.22 -0.78 -2.95
C GLY A 24 11.77 -2.23 -3.13
N VAL A 25 11.88 -2.81 -4.32
CA VAL A 25 11.53 -4.22 -4.56
C VAL A 25 12.63 -5.14 -4.03
N THR A 26 12.86 -5.18 -2.72
CA THR A 26 14.00 -5.91 -2.14
C THR A 26 13.78 -7.43 -2.12
N PRO A 27 14.87 -8.23 -2.19
CA PRO A 27 14.75 -9.69 -2.05
C PRO A 27 14.12 -10.17 -0.74
N LEU A 28 14.34 -9.43 0.35
CA LEU A 28 13.83 -9.81 1.67
C LEU A 28 12.33 -9.55 1.82
N ASP A 29 11.78 -8.64 1.02
CA ASP A 29 10.36 -8.28 1.06
C ASP A 29 9.55 -9.03 -0.04
N PHE A 30 10.13 -9.28 -1.22
CA PHE A 30 9.35 -9.68 -2.41
C PHE A 30 9.76 -11.00 -3.12
N SER A 31 10.90 -11.64 -2.79
CA SER A 31 11.49 -12.66 -3.69
C SER A 31 10.85 -14.07 -3.69
N VAL A 32 10.08 -14.41 -2.65
CA VAL A 32 9.80 -15.84 -2.37
C VAL A 32 8.60 -16.40 -3.15
N THR A 33 7.59 -15.58 -3.42
CA THR A 33 6.25 -16.05 -3.88
C THR A 33 5.71 -15.33 -5.11
N GLY A 34 6.56 -14.64 -5.85
CA GLY A 34 6.14 -13.95 -7.08
C GLY A 34 5.56 -12.55 -6.86
N ASN A 35 5.75 -11.96 -5.67
CA ASN A 35 5.22 -10.61 -5.38
C ASN A 35 5.91 -9.52 -6.22
N ALA A 36 7.20 -9.68 -6.52
CA ALA A 36 7.93 -8.76 -7.39
C ALA A 36 7.34 -8.72 -8.80
N GLU A 37 7.08 -9.89 -9.39
CA GLU A 37 6.41 -10.04 -10.68
C GLU A 37 4.96 -9.55 -10.61
N GLY A 38 4.26 -9.83 -9.51
CA GLY A 38 2.90 -9.36 -9.26
C GLY A 38 2.79 -7.83 -9.28
N LEU A 39 3.79 -7.10 -8.76
CA LEU A 39 3.82 -5.64 -8.82
C LEU A 39 3.87 -5.12 -10.25
N VAL A 40 4.78 -5.68 -11.06
CA VAL A 40 4.92 -5.30 -12.48
C VAL A 40 3.62 -5.59 -13.22
N GLN A 41 3.09 -6.80 -13.07
CA GLN A 41 1.84 -7.21 -13.72
C GLN A 41 0.66 -6.33 -13.32
N PHE A 42 0.55 -5.95 -12.03
CA PHE A 42 -0.52 -5.08 -11.55
C PHE A 42 -0.50 -3.72 -12.27
N PHE A 43 0.66 -3.08 -12.38
CA PHE A 43 0.75 -1.76 -13.02
C PHE A 43 0.54 -1.84 -14.53
N GLU A 44 1.10 -2.85 -15.21
CA GLU A 44 0.90 -3.06 -16.66
C GLU A 44 -0.56 -3.35 -17.01
N GLN A 45 -1.24 -4.19 -16.23
CA GLN A 45 -2.67 -4.49 -16.42
C GLN A 45 -3.57 -3.25 -16.22
N ASN A 46 -3.12 -2.30 -15.40
CA ASN A 46 -3.78 -1.01 -15.19
C ASN A 46 -3.30 0.08 -16.16
N GLY A 47 -2.57 -0.28 -17.23
CA GLY A 47 -2.22 0.63 -18.33
C GLY A 47 -0.94 1.45 -18.15
N CYS A 48 -0.20 1.23 -17.06
CA CYS A 48 1.10 1.86 -16.85
C CYS A 48 2.18 1.20 -17.72
N ILE A 49 3.25 1.95 -17.99
CA ILE A 49 4.50 1.42 -18.56
C ILE A 49 5.52 1.35 -17.42
N VAL A 50 5.96 0.15 -17.05
CA VAL A 50 7.01 -0.01 -16.03
C VAL A 50 8.37 0.25 -16.68
N VAL A 51 9.03 1.34 -16.29
CA VAL A 51 10.35 1.75 -16.81
C VAL A 51 11.46 0.95 -16.14
N SER A 52 11.45 0.90 -14.81
CA SER A 52 12.44 0.16 -14.03
C SER A 52 11.87 -0.32 -12.69
N THR A 53 12.43 -1.40 -12.18
CA THR A 53 12.20 -1.95 -10.84
C THR A 53 13.53 -1.96 -10.10
N TRP A 54 13.63 -1.31 -8.94
CA TRP A 54 14.90 -1.19 -8.24
C TRP A 54 15.06 -2.29 -7.20
N ALA A 55 16.30 -2.81 -7.11
CA ALA A 55 16.75 -3.99 -6.37
C ALA A 55 16.49 -5.35 -7.04
N MET A 56 15.27 -5.64 -7.50
CA MET A 56 14.96 -6.91 -8.18
C MET A 56 14.44 -6.72 -9.60
N ASN A 57 14.57 -7.79 -10.40
CA ASN A 57 13.96 -7.96 -11.72
C ASN A 57 14.31 -6.87 -12.75
N ASN A 58 15.56 -6.41 -12.76
CA ASN A 58 15.98 -5.30 -13.62
C ASN A 58 17.43 -5.42 -14.09
N THR A 59 17.74 -4.78 -15.22
CA THR A 59 19.11 -4.62 -15.72
C THR A 59 19.63 -3.21 -15.48
N LEU A 60 20.94 -3.00 -15.56
CA LEU A 60 21.54 -1.68 -15.44
C LEU A 60 21.03 -0.71 -16.52
N GLU A 61 20.76 -1.22 -17.73
CA GLU A 61 20.21 -0.44 -18.83
C GLU A 61 18.82 0.08 -18.49
N GLN A 62 17.96 -0.75 -17.90
CA GLN A 62 16.63 -0.32 -17.46
C GLN A 62 16.71 0.71 -16.32
N ILE A 63 17.59 0.51 -15.33
CA ILE A 63 17.85 1.51 -14.28
C ILE A 63 18.34 2.83 -14.88
N SER A 64 19.17 2.80 -15.93
CA SER A 64 19.66 4.02 -16.60
C SER A 64 18.54 4.87 -17.21
N GLN A 65 17.39 4.27 -17.50
CA GLN A 65 16.22 4.96 -18.05
C GLN A 65 15.29 5.52 -16.95
N ALA A 66 15.60 5.35 -15.66
CA ALA A 66 14.72 5.75 -14.56
C ALA A 66 14.32 7.24 -14.59
N GLY A 67 15.18 8.12 -15.12
CA GLY A 67 14.86 9.55 -15.27
C GLY A 67 13.66 9.84 -16.19
N THR A 68 13.30 8.90 -17.08
CA THR A 68 12.20 9.03 -18.05
C THR A 68 10.82 8.72 -17.48
N ALA A 69 10.74 8.20 -16.25
CA ALA A 69 9.47 7.88 -15.62
C ALA A 69 8.67 9.15 -15.27
N ASP A 70 7.35 9.07 -15.36
CA ASP A 70 6.45 10.16 -14.97
C ASP A 70 6.36 10.27 -13.44
N VAL A 71 6.44 9.13 -12.74
CA VAL A 71 6.32 9.02 -11.29
C VAL A 71 7.07 7.79 -10.76
N ASN A 72 7.58 7.87 -9.53
CA ASN A 72 8.16 6.76 -8.80
C ASN A 72 7.13 6.16 -7.82
N VAL A 73 7.02 4.84 -7.75
CA VAL A 73 6.19 4.13 -6.76
C VAL A 73 7.09 3.50 -5.73
N VAL A 74 7.03 3.96 -4.48
CA VAL A 74 7.82 3.44 -3.36
C VAL A 74 7.04 2.32 -2.67
N VAL A 75 7.55 1.09 -2.75
CA VAL A 75 6.86 -0.12 -2.28
C VAL A 75 7.42 -0.68 -0.95
N SER A 76 8.54 -0.14 -0.48
CA SER A 76 9.11 -0.38 0.84
C SER A 76 9.94 0.84 1.29
N ALA A 77 10.25 0.92 2.58
CA ALA A 77 11.01 2.02 3.17
C ALA A 77 12.37 2.23 2.51
N SER A 78 13.04 1.15 2.07
CA SER A 78 14.32 1.27 1.37
C SER A 78 14.22 1.99 0.03
N GLY A 79 13.02 2.10 -0.55
CA GLY A 79 12.76 2.84 -1.77
C GLY A 79 12.69 4.36 -1.59
N LEU A 80 12.56 4.87 -0.36
CA LEU A 80 12.36 6.30 -0.09
C LEU A 80 13.56 7.15 -0.52
N LEU A 81 14.75 6.84 -0.02
CA LEU A 81 15.97 7.60 -0.36
C LEU A 81 16.26 7.65 -1.87
N PRO A 82 16.17 6.54 -2.63
CA PRO A 82 16.21 6.58 -4.09
C PRO A 82 15.14 7.50 -4.71
N ALA A 83 13.90 7.48 -4.21
CA ALA A 83 12.83 8.33 -4.71
C ALA A 83 13.15 9.82 -4.50
N GLU A 84 13.68 10.19 -3.34
CA GLU A 84 14.10 11.57 -3.06
C GLU A 84 15.25 12.02 -3.95
N LYS A 85 16.22 11.13 -4.22
CA LYS A 85 17.31 11.42 -5.16
C LYS A 85 16.80 11.62 -6.59
N LEU A 86 15.89 10.77 -7.06
CA LEU A 86 15.28 10.92 -8.39
C LEU A 86 14.40 12.17 -8.49
N ARG A 87 13.70 12.54 -7.42
CA ARG A 87 12.95 13.80 -7.35
C ARG A 87 13.89 15.00 -7.47
N GLY A 88 15.02 14.99 -6.76
CA GLY A 88 16.02 16.06 -6.85
C GLY A 88 16.72 16.14 -8.20
N ALA A 89 17.03 15.00 -8.81
CA ALA A 89 17.79 14.94 -10.07
C ALA A 89 16.92 15.17 -11.32
N TYR A 90 15.67 14.69 -11.33
CA TYR A 90 14.82 14.64 -12.52
C TYR A 90 13.44 15.27 -12.32
N GLY A 91 13.14 15.82 -11.14
CA GLY A 91 11.80 16.34 -10.82
C GLY A 91 10.73 15.26 -10.67
N THR A 92 11.08 13.97 -10.77
CA THR A 92 10.14 12.84 -10.72
C THR A 92 9.56 12.70 -9.32
N GLN A 93 8.27 12.98 -9.17
CA GLN A 93 7.55 12.80 -7.91
C GLN A 93 7.47 11.33 -7.51
N TYR A 94 7.11 11.06 -6.26
CA TYR A 94 6.89 9.70 -5.80
C TYR A 94 5.58 9.55 -5.01
N VAL A 95 5.04 8.33 -5.05
CA VAL A 95 3.87 7.88 -4.29
C VAL A 95 4.25 6.62 -3.53
N THR A 96 3.90 6.54 -2.25
CA THR A 96 4.21 5.39 -1.40
C THR A 96 2.99 4.49 -1.22
N GLY A 97 3.17 3.17 -1.38
CA GLY A 97 2.15 2.17 -1.12
C GLY A 97 2.27 0.91 -1.96
N LEU A 98 1.54 -0.12 -1.54
CA LEU A 98 1.36 -1.39 -2.25
C LEU A 98 -0.09 -1.55 -2.72
N PRO A 99 -0.32 -2.22 -3.86
CA PRO A 99 -1.65 -2.59 -4.32
C PRO A 99 -2.21 -3.76 -3.50
N LEU A 100 -2.61 -3.48 -2.26
CA LEU A 100 -3.27 -4.43 -1.36
C LEU A 100 -4.74 -4.07 -1.22
N GLY A 101 -5.61 -5.05 -1.49
CA GLY A 101 -7.06 -4.83 -1.53
C GLY A 101 -7.53 -4.09 -2.77
N ARG A 102 -8.84 -3.97 -2.93
CA ARG A 102 -9.46 -3.34 -4.09
C ARG A 102 -9.45 -1.82 -3.97
N LYS A 103 -10.07 -1.27 -2.93
CA LYS A 103 -10.23 0.19 -2.81
C LYS A 103 -8.89 0.92 -2.61
N PRO A 104 -7.95 0.42 -1.78
CA PRO A 104 -6.64 1.05 -1.66
C PRO A 104 -5.83 0.97 -2.96
N SER A 105 -5.96 -0.10 -3.74
CA SER A 105 -5.31 -0.22 -5.05
C SER A 105 -5.85 0.80 -6.06
N GLU A 106 -7.18 1.02 -6.10
CA GLU A 106 -7.78 2.09 -6.89
C GLU A 106 -7.24 3.47 -6.46
N ASN A 107 -7.19 3.74 -5.15
CA ASN A 107 -6.66 4.99 -4.61
C ASN A 107 -5.15 5.17 -4.87
N LEU A 108 -4.39 4.07 -4.92
CA LEU A 108 -2.97 4.10 -5.28
C LEU A 108 -2.80 4.53 -6.74
N LEU A 109 -3.56 3.95 -7.66
CA LEU A 109 -3.55 4.34 -9.08
C LEU A 109 -3.94 5.82 -9.26
N ASP A 110 -4.95 6.28 -8.51
CA ASP A 110 -5.39 7.68 -8.56
C ASP A 110 -4.30 8.67 -8.15
N ARG A 111 -3.53 8.35 -7.10
CA ARG A 111 -2.39 9.16 -6.63
C ARG A 111 -1.21 9.11 -7.60
N ILE A 112 -0.95 7.93 -8.19
CA ILE A 112 0.06 7.76 -9.24
C ILE A 112 -0.27 8.65 -10.43
N TYR A 113 -1.53 8.66 -10.88
CA TYR A 113 -1.98 9.53 -11.96
C TYR A 113 -1.77 11.01 -11.63
N GLU A 114 -2.19 11.45 -10.44
CA GLU A 114 -2.04 12.83 -10.00
C GLU A 114 -0.57 13.27 -9.98
N ALA A 115 0.31 12.45 -9.40
CA ALA A 115 1.74 12.72 -9.37
C ALA A 115 2.37 12.77 -10.78
N ALA A 116 1.94 11.88 -11.69
CA ALA A 116 2.39 11.87 -13.08
C ALA A 116 1.95 13.14 -13.83
N VAL A 117 0.73 13.63 -13.60
CA VAL A 117 0.22 14.87 -14.19
C VAL A 117 1.01 16.09 -13.72
N VAL A 118 1.43 16.13 -12.45
CA VAL A 118 2.27 17.22 -11.92
C VAL A 118 3.57 17.34 -12.72
N LYS A 119 4.29 16.21 -12.93
CA LYS A 119 5.55 16.23 -13.69
C LYS A 119 5.34 16.70 -15.14
N LYS A 120 4.35 16.16 -15.85
CA LYS A 120 4.04 16.54 -17.24
C LYS A 120 3.70 18.03 -17.37
N ARG A 121 3.00 18.61 -16.39
CA ARG A 121 2.70 20.05 -16.37
C ARG A 121 3.93 20.90 -16.09
N THR A 122 4.82 20.47 -15.20
CA THR A 122 6.07 21.20 -14.94
C THR A 122 7.00 21.19 -16.15
N GLU A 123 7.11 20.07 -16.87
CA GLU A 123 7.89 19.97 -18.11
C GLU A 123 7.29 20.86 -19.22
N TRP A 124 5.96 20.88 -19.36
CA TRP A 124 5.28 21.75 -20.32
C TRP A 124 5.42 23.24 -19.96
N ASN A 125 5.44 23.59 -18.68
CA ASN A 125 5.62 24.97 -18.22
C ASN A 125 7.07 25.45 -18.30
N THR A 126 8.07 24.56 -18.32
CA THR A 126 9.46 24.98 -18.55
C THR A 126 9.74 25.41 -19.99
N ASP A 127 8.82 25.13 -20.93
CA ASP A 127 8.85 25.64 -22.31
C ASP A 127 8.22 27.04 -22.47
N VAL A 128 7.77 27.68 -21.38
CA VAL A 128 7.27 29.07 -21.37
C VAL A 128 7.88 29.82 -20.17
N ASP A 129 8.65 30.87 -20.46
CA ASP A 129 9.38 31.73 -19.51
C ASP A 129 8.56 32.23 -18.30
N ALA A 130 8.36 31.39 -17.28
CA ALA A 130 7.75 31.79 -16.02
C ALA A 130 8.35 31.00 -14.85
N HIS A 131 9.08 31.70 -13.99
CA HIS A 131 9.52 31.16 -12.70
C HIS A 131 8.32 30.62 -11.89
N PRO A 132 8.44 29.43 -11.26
CA PRO A 132 7.32 28.84 -10.54
C PRO A 132 6.96 29.67 -9.31
N SER A 133 5.69 30.10 -9.21
CA SER A 133 5.16 30.77 -8.02
C SER A 133 5.09 29.82 -6.82
N GLU A 134 5.38 30.34 -5.62
CA GLU A 134 5.50 29.61 -4.35
C GLU A 134 4.30 28.72 -3.98
N GLN A 135 3.15 28.92 -4.63
CA GLN A 135 1.91 28.20 -4.41
C GLN A 135 1.99 26.69 -4.71
N TYR A 136 2.97 26.25 -5.51
CA TYR A 136 3.12 24.83 -5.91
C TYR A 136 4.15 24.04 -5.09
N ARG A 137 4.93 24.68 -4.21
CA ARG A 137 5.88 23.97 -3.33
C ARG A 137 5.17 23.16 -2.24
N ALA A 138 4.02 23.61 -1.76
CA ALA A 138 3.26 22.95 -0.70
C ALA A 138 2.52 21.68 -1.18
N ALA A 139 2.29 21.52 -2.49
CA ALA A 139 1.69 20.30 -3.05
C ALA A 139 2.73 19.21 -3.41
N ALA A 140 4.03 19.48 -3.22
CA ALA A 140 5.16 18.67 -3.67
C ALA A 140 5.90 17.94 -2.53
N GLU A 141 5.45 18.08 -1.28
CA GLU A 141 5.86 17.20 -0.18
C GLU A 141 5.10 15.88 -0.34
N GLY A 142 5.83 14.75 -0.37
CA GLY A 142 5.38 13.47 -0.95
C GLY A 142 3.96 13.10 -0.54
N ILE A 143 3.10 12.78 -1.52
CA ILE A 143 1.66 12.56 -1.30
C ILE A 143 1.48 11.37 -0.32
N PRO A 144 1.19 11.62 0.97
CA PRO A 144 1.02 10.55 1.93
C PRO A 144 -0.33 9.87 1.68
N LEU A 145 -0.51 8.65 2.20
CA LEU A 145 -1.85 8.06 2.29
C LEU A 145 -2.76 9.03 3.04
N PRO A 146 -3.99 9.32 2.57
CA PRO A 146 -4.89 10.21 3.30
C PRO A 146 -5.13 9.66 4.70
N ALA A 147 -4.80 10.46 5.73
CA ALA A 147 -5.13 10.14 7.11
C ALA A 147 -6.64 10.31 7.30
N GLY A 148 -7.33 9.20 7.59
CA GLY A 148 -8.69 9.17 8.12
C GLY A 148 -9.68 10.14 7.46
N ALA A 149 -10.14 9.84 6.25
CA ALA A 149 -11.39 10.44 5.78
C ALA A 149 -12.54 9.82 6.59
N ALA A 150 -13.05 10.56 7.57
CA ALA A 150 -14.30 10.21 8.25
C ALA A 150 -15.41 10.07 7.19
N LEU A 151 -16.01 8.89 7.12
CA LEU A 151 -17.19 8.64 6.31
C LEU A 151 -18.31 9.60 6.73
N PRO A 152 -18.96 10.32 5.79
CA PRO A 152 -20.17 11.06 6.12
C PRO A 152 -21.25 10.07 6.59
N PRO A 153 -21.99 10.36 7.67
CA PRO A 153 -23.06 9.49 8.13
C PRO A 153 -24.21 9.54 7.12
N GLY A 154 -24.44 8.42 6.44
CA GLY A 154 -25.65 8.20 5.63
C GLY A 154 -25.40 8.13 4.12
N ALA A 155 -24.91 6.98 3.64
CA ALA A 155 -25.09 6.56 2.25
C ALA A 155 -25.19 5.02 2.17
N LEU A 156 -26.15 4.46 2.90
CA LEU A 156 -26.63 3.10 2.64
C LEU A 156 -27.87 3.19 1.78
N ARG A 157 -27.72 2.91 0.48
CA ARG A 157 -28.66 2.15 -0.37
C ARG A 157 -28.25 2.26 -1.84
N THR A 158 -27.85 1.14 -2.43
CA THR A 158 -28.52 0.57 -3.61
C THR A 158 -28.33 -0.95 -3.65
N THR A 159 -29.46 -1.63 -3.49
CA THR A 159 -29.87 -2.95 -4.00
C THR A 159 -28.82 -3.94 -4.51
N ARG A 160 -28.73 -5.06 -3.76
CA ARG A 160 -28.19 -6.38 -4.11
C ARG A 160 -28.52 -6.84 -5.55
N SER A 161 -27.51 -7.42 -6.20
CA SER A 161 -27.66 -8.76 -6.79
C SER A 161 -26.93 -9.72 -5.84
N GLU A 162 -27.69 -10.59 -5.18
CA GLU A 162 -27.25 -11.52 -4.13
C GLU A 162 -26.38 -12.69 -4.60
N ASN A 163 -25.97 -12.72 -5.87
CA ASN A 163 -25.41 -13.92 -6.48
C ASN A 163 -23.95 -13.82 -6.94
N THR A 164 -23.23 -12.74 -6.66
CA THR A 164 -21.80 -12.64 -6.99
C THR A 164 -20.87 -12.78 -5.78
N ALA A 165 -21.29 -12.43 -4.56
CA ALA A 165 -20.43 -12.50 -3.38
C ALA A 165 -20.19 -13.90 -2.80
N ARG A 166 -20.84 -14.95 -3.33
CA ARG A 166 -20.70 -16.34 -2.83
C ARG A 166 -19.67 -17.17 -3.59
N THR A 167 -19.26 -16.75 -4.78
CA THR A 167 -18.29 -17.47 -5.62
C THR A 167 -16.85 -16.99 -5.43
N ASP A 168 -16.63 -15.89 -4.72
CA ASP A 168 -15.32 -15.24 -4.60
C ASP A 168 -14.51 -15.76 -3.38
N MET A 169 -15.12 -16.54 -2.48
CA MET A 169 -14.47 -17.01 -1.23
C MET A 169 -13.57 -18.24 -1.39
N GLN A 170 -13.57 -18.91 -2.55
CA GLN A 170 -12.93 -20.22 -2.67
C GLN A 170 -11.40 -20.15 -2.87
N ASP A 171 -10.85 -19.06 -3.42
CA ASP A 171 -9.47 -19.01 -3.93
C ASP A 171 -8.55 -17.88 -3.39
N SER A 172 -9.00 -17.07 -2.42
CA SER A 172 -8.14 -16.03 -1.82
C SER A 172 -7.00 -16.66 -1.00
N PRO A 173 -5.76 -16.12 -1.04
CA PRO A 173 -4.67 -16.54 -0.17
C PRO A 173 -5.12 -16.60 1.30
N SER A 174 -4.60 -17.57 2.05
CA SER A 174 -4.98 -17.87 3.45
C SER A 174 -5.09 -16.63 4.37
N LEU A 175 -4.29 -15.60 4.10
CA LEU A 175 -4.28 -14.33 4.83
C LEU A 175 -5.61 -13.56 4.74
N TYR A 176 -6.06 -13.24 3.52
CA TYR A 176 -7.26 -12.43 3.32
C TYR A 176 -8.52 -13.15 3.79
N ARG A 177 -8.57 -14.48 3.63
CA ARG A 177 -9.64 -15.31 4.21
C ARG A 177 -9.67 -15.20 5.73
N THR A 178 -8.52 -15.33 6.38
CA THR A 178 -8.43 -15.24 7.85
C THR A 178 -8.85 -13.85 8.32
N ILE A 179 -8.32 -12.80 7.69
CA ILE A 179 -8.68 -11.41 7.97
C ILE A 179 -10.19 -11.18 7.79
N ALA A 180 -10.77 -11.63 6.68
CA ALA A 180 -12.19 -11.47 6.39
C ALA A 180 -13.07 -12.17 7.43
N GLN A 181 -12.72 -13.40 7.82
CA GLN A 181 -13.45 -14.16 8.85
C GLN A 181 -13.42 -13.47 10.20
N VAL A 182 -12.26 -12.92 10.55
CA VAL A 182 -12.04 -12.25 11.83
C VAL A 182 -12.83 -10.94 11.89
N LEU A 183 -12.65 -10.07 10.90
CA LEU A 183 -13.33 -8.77 10.86
C LEU A 183 -14.84 -8.87 10.64
N ALA A 184 -15.33 -9.96 10.02
CA ALA A 184 -16.77 -10.23 9.94
C ALA A 184 -17.42 -10.50 11.31
N SER A 185 -16.64 -10.93 12.30
CA SER A 185 -17.14 -11.24 13.64
C SER A 185 -17.40 -9.97 14.47
N ASP A 186 -16.46 -9.03 14.46
CA ASP A 186 -16.61 -7.70 15.04
C ASP A 186 -15.66 -6.68 14.37
N PRO A 187 -16.17 -5.72 13.57
CA PRO A 187 -15.34 -4.67 12.97
C PRO A 187 -14.67 -3.71 13.97
N GLY A 188 -15.07 -3.75 15.25
CA GLY A 188 -14.52 -2.96 16.34
C GLY A 188 -13.28 -3.55 17.01
N GLN A 189 -12.89 -4.79 16.66
CA GLN A 189 -11.71 -5.43 17.23
C GLN A 189 -10.45 -4.59 17.02
N LEU A 190 -9.60 -4.53 18.05
CA LEU A 190 -8.31 -3.85 18.00
C LEU A 190 -7.28 -4.73 17.30
N VAL A 191 -6.97 -4.37 16.04
CA VAL A 191 -5.96 -5.02 15.21
C VAL A 191 -4.63 -4.30 15.36
N TYR A 192 -3.57 -5.05 15.67
CA TYR A 192 -2.19 -4.59 15.54
C TYR A 192 -1.50 -5.28 14.37
N ILE A 193 -0.86 -4.48 13.50
CA ILE A 193 0.02 -4.96 12.44
C ILE A 193 1.45 -4.68 12.86
N ILE A 194 2.31 -5.70 12.94
CA ILE A 194 3.74 -5.52 13.20
C ILE A 194 4.47 -5.75 11.88
N GLY A 195 5.16 -4.73 11.36
CA GLY A 195 5.80 -4.87 10.07
C GLY A 195 6.46 -3.62 9.51
N GLU A 196 6.96 -3.79 8.29
CA GLU A 196 7.54 -2.72 7.46
C GLU A 196 6.46 -1.65 7.18
N PRO A 197 6.80 -0.35 7.26
CA PRO A 197 5.80 0.73 7.29
C PRO A 197 4.96 0.84 6.02
N VAL A 198 5.53 0.63 4.83
CA VAL A 198 4.79 0.71 3.56
C VAL A 198 3.81 -0.44 3.43
N PHE A 199 4.24 -1.66 3.75
CA PHE A 199 3.40 -2.84 3.80
C PHE A 199 2.30 -2.70 4.85
N ALA A 200 2.66 -2.42 6.11
CA ALA A 200 1.72 -2.33 7.21
C ALA A 200 0.66 -1.23 6.97
N SER A 201 1.07 -0.10 6.40
CA SER A 201 0.14 0.98 6.05
C SER A 201 -0.78 0.64 4.89
N SER A 202 -0.28 -0.08 3.89
CA SER A 202 -1.09 -0.54 2.76
C SER A 202 -2.08 -1.63 3.19
N LEU A 203 -1.65 -2.54 4.07
CA LEU A 203 -2.52 -3.55 4.66
C LEU A 203 -3.58 -2.89 5.54
N ARG A 204 -3.22 -1.93 6.39
CA ARG A 204 -4.18 -1.14 7.17
C ARG A 204 -5.24 -0.51 6.28
N ALA A 205 -4.84 0.14 5.18
CA ALA A 205 -5.80 0.74 4.25
C ALA A 205 -6.76 -0.31 3.69
N CYS A 206 -6.28 -1.51 3.37
CA CYS A 206 -7.10 -2.64 2.95
C CYS A 206 -8.09 -3.08 4.03
N LEU A 207 -7.63 -3.28 5.28
CA LEU A 207 -8.49 -3.63 6.40
C LEU A 207 -9.61 -2.61 6.63
N GLU A 208 -9.28 -1.32 6.57
CA GLU A 208 -10.22 -0.23 6.81
C GLU A 208 -11.22 -0.05 5.67
N GLN A 209 -10.75 -0.06 4.42
CA GLN A 209 -11.57 0.34 3.26
C GLN A 209 -12.33 -0.81 2.62
N ASP A 210 -11.74 -2.02 2.60
CA ASP A 210 -12.38 -3.18 1.98
C ASP A 210 -13.12 -4.05 3.01
N TYR A 211 -12.61 -4.13 4.24
CA TYR A 211 -13.16 -4.99 5.29
C TYR A 211 -13.85 -4.23 6.44
N GLY A 212 -13.82 -2.90 6.43
CA GLY A 212 -14.53 -2.06 7.40
C GLY A 212 -13.97 -2.08 8.82
N ALA A 213 -12.72 -2.51 9.00
CA ALA A 213 -12.05 -2.46 10.30
C ALA A 213 -12.01 -1.01 10.82
N ARG A 214 -12.36 -0.81 12.10
CA ARG A 214 -12.46 0.53 12.70
C ARG A 214 -11.28 0.88 13.59
N SER A 215 -10.51 -0.11 14.01
CA SER A 215 -9.41 0.08 14.97
C SER A 215 -8.18 -0.73 14.55
N VAL A 216 -7.38 -0.15 13.66
CA VAL A 216 -6.13 -0.75 13.18
C VAL A 216 -4.95 0.14 13.58
N ARG A 217 -3.94 -0.45 14.24
CA ARG A 217 -2.71 0.21 14.65
C ARG A 217 -1.50 -0.53 14.12
N ILE A 218 -0.40 0.18 13.94
CA ILE A 218 0.87 -0.37 13.46
C ILE A 218 1.90 -0.33 14.58
N VAL A 219 2.70 -1.38 14.70
CA VAL A 219 4.01 -1.31 15.35
C VAL A 219 5.07 -1.48 14.27
N CYS A 220 5.89 -0.44 14.08
CA CYS A 220 6.97 -0.44 13.12
C CYS A 220 8.31 -0.59 13.85
N PRO A 221 9.01 -1.72 13.68
CA PRO A 221 10.32 -1.96 14.30
C PRO A 221 11.51 -1.48 13.46
N LEU A 222 11.26 -0.78 12.35
CA LEU A 222 12.30 -0.34 11.42
C LEU A 222 12.64 1.14 11.64
N GLU A 223 13.89 1.53 11.38
CA GLU A 223 14.39 2.91 11.57
C GLU A 223 13.59 3.94 10.74
N GLU A 224 13.31 3.63 9.48
CA GLU A 224 12.59 4.50 8.56
C GLU A 224 11.10 4.16 8.56
N THR A 225 10.24 5.19 8.59
CA THR A 225 8.77 5.06 8.66
C THR A 225 8.06 5.62 7.44
N CYS A 226 8.77 6.32 6.56
CA CYS A 226 8.24 7.00 5.38
C CYS A 226 7.13 8.02 5.70
N GLY A 227 7.02 8.49 6.95
CA GLY A 227 5.94 9.37 7.39
C GLY A 227 4.54 8.73 7.30
N LEU A 228 4.45 7.39 7.28
CA LEU A 228 3.18 6.67 7.09
C LEU A 228 2.46 6.31 8.41
N LEU A 229 3.17 6.42 9.53
CA LEU A 229 2.61 6.14 10.85
C LEU A 229 1.69 7.29 11.29
N ARG A 230 0.57 6.92 11.92
CA ARG A 230 -0.38 7.82 12.57
C ARG A 230 0.02 8.02 14.03
N GLU A 231 -0.54 9.03 14.69
CA GLU A 231 -0.30 9.30 16.12
C GLU A 231 -0.65 8.12 17.05
N CYS A 232 -1.53 7.20 16.62
CA CYS A 232 -1.90 6.01 17.37
C CYS A 232 -1.02 4.79 17.10
N ASP A 233 -0.06 4.89 16.19
CA ASP A 233 0.90 3.84 15.87
C ASP A 233 2.15 3.94 16.76
N LEU A 234 2.93 2.87 16.81
CA LEU A 234 4.16 2.77 17.60
C LEU A 234 5.37 2.60 16.67
N HIS A 235 6.38 3.45 16.82
CA HIS A 235 7.69 3.30 16.18
C HIS A 235 8.69 2.88 17.25
N THR A 236 9.03 1.60 17.29
CA THR A 236 9.82 1.01 18.38
C THR A 236 10.38 -0.36 17.97
N ASP A 237 11.63 -0.61 18.35
CA ASP A 237 12.32 -1.90 18.26
C ASP A 237 12.38 -2.64 19.61
N GLU A 238 11.75 -2.10 20.66
CA GLU A 238 11.78 -2.63 22.01
C GLU A 238 10.76 -3.76 22.24
N GLU A 239 11.21 -4.88 22.83
CA GLU A 239 10.35 -6.06 23.04
C GLU A 239 9.18 -5.79 23.99
N ASP A 240 9.38 -4.95 25.01
CA ASP A 240 8.36 -4.60 26.00
C ASP A 240 7.18 -3.84 25.37
N ASP A 241 7.43 -3.07 24.31
CA ASP A 241 6.38 -2.36 23.57
C ASP A 241 5.55 -3.34 22.74
N PHE A 242 6.17 -4.34 22.10
CA PHE A 242 5.42 -5.40 21.42
C PHE A 242 4.55 -6.19 22.40
N ALA A 243 5.09 -6.53 23.58
CA ALA A 243 4.35 -7.22 24.62
C ALA A 243 3.16 -6.39 25.13
N SER A 244 3.35 -5.07 25.28
CA SER A 244 2.30 -4.12 25.68
C SER A 244 1.19 -4.01 24.63
N ALA A 245 1.57 -3.86 23.35
CA ALA A 245 0.63 -3.86 22.23
C ALA A 245 -0.16 -5.18 22.16
N ALA A 246 0.53 -6.31 22.28
CA ALA A 246 -0.10 -7.63 22.31
C ALA A 246 -1.01 -7.83 23.53
N GLY A 247 -0.67 -7.21 24.67
CA GLY A 247 -1.44 -7.22 25.90
C GLY A 247 -2.82 -6.57 25.76
N ILE A 248 -3.02 -5.66 24.80
CA ILE A 248 -4.31 -4.99 24.55
C ILE A 248 -4.98 -5.41 23.24
N ALA A 249 -4.24 -5.92 22.26
CA ALA A 249 -4.76 -6.35 20.97
C ALA A 249 -5.77 -7.50 21.11
N ASP A 250 -6.78 -7.49 20.23
CA ASP A 250 -7.64 -8.65 19.97
C ASP A 250 -6.99 -9.53 18.89
N ILE A 251 -6.36 -8.89 17.90
CA ILE A 251 -5.74 -9.54 16.74
C ILE A 251 -4.36 -8.95 16.51
N ILE A 252 -3.39 -9.82 16.21
CA ILE A 252 -2.04 -9.44 15.76
C ILE A 252 -1.79 -10.05 14.39
N ILE A 253 -1.34 -9.24 13.44
CA ILE A 253 -0.86 -9.67 12.12
C ILE A 253 0.64 -9.38 12.08
N ALA A 254 1.48 -10.42 12.05
CA ALA A 254 2.93 -10.26 12.13
C ALA A 254 3.67 -11.53 11.65
N ASP A 255 4.99 -11.41 11.50
CA ASP A 255 5.85 -12.58 11.32
C ASP A 255 5.73 -13.54 12.52
N PRO A 256 5.66 -14.87 12.31
CA PRO A 256 5.48 -15.82 13.41
C PRO A 256 6.58 -15.78 14.48
N ILE A 257 7.74 -15.17 14.22
CA ILE A 257 8.79 -14.98 15.24
C ILE A 257 8.28 -14.17 16.44
N PHE A 258 7.37 -13.21 16.21
CA PHE A 258 6.79 -12.36 17.27
C PHE A 258 5.88 -13.14 18.24
N ARG A 259 5.47 -14.37 17.90
CA ARG A 259 4.72 -15.24 18.83
C ARG A 259 5.46 -15.49 20.15
N ARG A 260 6.79 -15.40 20.13
CA ARG A 260 7.64 -15.60 21.32
C ARG A 260 7.51 -14.49 22.35
N ILE A 261 7.07 -13.30 21.93
CA ILE A 261 6.96 -12.09 22.75
C ILE A 261 5.52 -11.93 23.31
N LEU A 262 4.57 -12.77 22.87
CA LEU A 262 3.19 -12.68 23.33
C LEU A 262 3.07 -12.98 24.83
N PRO A 263 2.30 -12.18 25.58
CA PRO A 263 2.13 -12.36 27.01
C PRO A 263 1.46 -13.72 27.31
N ARG A 264 1.99 -14.43 28.31
CA ARG A 264 1.40 -15.71 28.76
C ARG A 264 0.03 -15.47 29.37
N GLY A 265 -0.98 -16.24 28.93
CA GLY A 265 -2.31 -16.26 29.55
C GLY A 265 -3.36 -15.33 28.94
N LYS A 266 -3.01 -14.50 27.93
CA LYS A 266 -4.02 -13.81 27.12
C LYS A 266 -4.30 -14.59 25.83
N SER A 267 -5.59 -14.78 25.51
CA SER A 267 -6.00 -15.29 24.20
C SER A 267 -6.03 -14.11 23.23
N VAL A 268 -4.95 -13.92 22.48
CA VAL A 268 -4.90 -13.02 21.32
C VAL A 268 -4.96 -13.86 20.05
N GLN A 269 -5.74 -13.42 19.06
CA GLN A 269 -5.75 -14.08 17.77
C GLN A 269 -4.53 -13.65 16.96
N PHE A 270 -3.59 -14.57 16.73
CA PHE A 270 -2.40 -14.28 15.95
C PHE A 270 -2.55 -14.81 14.52
N VAL A 271 -2.50 -13.91 13.54
CA VAL A 271 -2.52 -14.17 12.11
C VAL A 271 -1.09 -14.15 11.58
N ASP A 272 -0.63 -15.31 11.12
CA ASP A 272 0.74 -15.45 10.61
C ASP A 272 0.89 -14.73 9.26
N PHE A 273 1.83 -13.78 9.22
CA PHE A 273 2.29 -13.13 8.00
C PHE A 273 3.83 -13.22 7.95
N PRO A 274 4.39 -14.39 7.60
CA PRO A 274 5.82 -14.57 7.59
C PRO A 274 6.50 -13.70 6.55
N HIS A 275 7.69 -13.22 6.88
CA HIS A 275 8.42 -12.23 6.11
C HIS A 275 9.94 -12.42 6.32
N GLU A 276 10.72 -12.62 5.24
CA GLU A 276 12.14 -13.01 5.38
C GLU A 276 12.98 -11.94 6.08
N ALA A 277 12.65 -10.65 5.94
CA ALA A 277 13.35 -9.59 6.66
C ALA A 277 13.32 -9.74 8.21
N TYR A 278 12.32 -10.44 8.77
CA TYR A 278 12.22 -10.66 10.22
C TYR A 278 12.75 -12.02 10.67
N SER A 279 12.34 -13.10 10.02
CA SER A 279 12.63 -14.46 10.46
C SER A 279 13.63 -15.22 9.57
N GLY A 280 14.21 -14.55 8.58
CA GLY A 280 15.05 -15.17 7.57
C GLY A 280 14.30 -16.30 6.86
N ARG A 281 14.94 -17.46 6.77
CA ARG A 281 14.34 -18.63 6.09
C ARG A 281 13.46 -19.51 6.99
N LEU A 282 13.27 -19.14 8.26
CA LEU A 282 12.58 -20.00 9.24
C LEU A 282 11.14 -20.31 8.84
N TYR A 283 10.42 -19.31 8.32
CA TYR A 283 9.02 -19.43 7.90
C TYR A 283 8.82 -19.21 6.39
N ARG A 284 9.89 -19.37 5.58
CA ARG A 284 9.90 -19.07 4.13
C ARG A 284 8.78 -19.77 3.36
N SER A 285 8.47 -21.02 3.69
CA SER A 285 7.42 -21.81 3.01
C SER A 285 6.01 -21.28 3.26
N GLY A 286 5.81 -20.45 4.28
CA GLY A 286 4.51 -19.84 4.62
C GLY A 286 4.32 -18.44 4.05
N ILE A 287 5.32 -17.86 3.38
CA ILE A 287 5.23 -16.50 2.84
C ILE A 287 4.10 -16.46 1.81
N PRO A 288 3.11 -15.56 1.92
CA PRO A 288 2.01 -15.52 0.97
C PRO A 288 2.40 -14.75 -0.30
N MET A 289 1.71 -15.05 -1.40
CA MET A 289 1.56 -14.09 -2.49
C MET A 289 0.49 -13.07 -2.08
N PHE A 290 0.86 -11.81 -1.93
CA PHE A 290 -0.01 -10.74 -1.46
C PHE A 290 -0.24 -9.65 -2.51
N ILE A 291 0.53 -9.65 -3.61
CA ILE A 291 0.34 -8.78 -4.79
C ILE A 291 -0.20 -9.58 -5.97
N GLY A 292 -1.12 -9.00 -6.76
CA GLY A 292 -1.54 -9.53 -8.07
C GLY A 292 -3.03 -9.87 -8.17
N SER A 293 -3.42 -10.47 -9.29
CA SER A 293 -4.80 -10.63 -9.82
C SER A 293 -5.78 -11.49 -8.99
N ARG A 294 -5.48 -11.73 -7.72
CA ARG A 294 -6.36 -12.37 -6.72
C ARG A 294 -6.51 -11.51 -5.45
N THR A 295 -6.44 -10.19 -5.60
CA THR A 295 -6.83 -9.22 -4.54
C THR A 295 -8.35 -8.99 -4.46
N LEU A 296 -9.12 -9.90 -5.02
CA LEU A 296 -10.53 -10.15 -4.74
C LEU A 296 -10.72 -11.68 -4.67
#